data_AF-A0A2A7D9Q7-F1
#
_entry.id   AF-A0A2A7D9Q7-F1
#
_cell.length_a   1.000
_cell.length_b   1.000
_cell.length_c   1.000
_cell.angle_alpha   90.00
_cell.angle_beta   90.00
_cell.angle_gamma   90.00
#
_symmetry.space_group_name_H-M   'P 1'
#
loop_
_entity.id
_entity.type
_entity.pdbx_description
1 polymer ?
#
loop_
_entity_poly.entity_id
_entity_poly.type
_entity_poly.pdbx_seq_one_letter_code
_entity_poly.pdbx_strand_id
1 'polypeptide(L)'
;MQLKEYMNQTFPGVTLVPHIYFQWENRLHFHFGKGKDPFVERTDDVNMEYFTQLYTYNKYLFEDIFSKEDGVFLVTNVYRFKKENVKNPQKINVYNSFIKKRDLNFKLRQETLPFLFEDEEADLYCTYQFSLICFASDIKYMPLIQAANHEDFPGL
;
A
#
# COMPACT_ATOMS: atom_id res chain seq x y z
N MET A 1 18.67 2.34 -8.59
CA MET A 1 18.68 2.24 -7.12
C MET A 1 17.62 1.24 -6.70
N GLN A 2 17.96 0.32 -5.80
CA GLN A 2 16.98 -0.64 -5.26
C GLN A 2 16.19 0.00 -4.11
N LEU A 3 14.99 -0.52 -3.79
CA LEU A 3 14.15 0.03 -2.72
C LEU A 3 14.91 0.09 -1.38
N LYS A 4 15.59 -1.01 -1.01
CA LYS A 4 16.37 -1.09 0.24
C LYS A 4 17.49 -0.05 0.32
N GLU A 5 18.21 0.18 -0.77
CA GLU A 5 19.26 1.20 -0.85
C GLU A 5 18.67 2.60 -0.65
N TYR A 6 17.56 2.90 -1.34
CA TYR A 6 16.87 4.18 -1.24
C TYR A 6 16.37 4.46 0.18
N MET A 7 15.71 3.46 0.81
CA MET A 7 15.20 3.58 2.17
C MET A 7 16.33 3.79 3.16
N ASN A 8 17.43 3.03 3.08
CA ASN A 8 18.56 3.18 3.99
C ASN A 8 19.25 4.55 3.87
N GLN A 9 19.29 5.13 2.67
CA GLN A 9 19.92 6.44 2.44
C GLN A 9 19.00 7.60 2.82
N THR A 10 17.70 7.50 2.53
CA THR A 10 16.76 8.63 2.60
C THR A 10 15.94 8.62 3.89
N PHE A 11 15.59 7.43 4.39
CA PHE A 11 14.75 7.22 5.57
C PHE A 11 15.38 6.15 6.49
N PRO A 12 16.61 6.37 6.98
CA PRO A 12 17.33 5.39 7.78
C PRO A 12 16.52 4.97 9.01
N GLY A 13 16.33 3.65 9.18
CA GLY A 13 15.58 3.06 10.29
C GLY A 13 14.05 2.99 10.09
N VAL A 14 13.50 3.58 9.01
CA VAL A 14 12.07 3.49 8.72
C VAL A 14 11.73 2.15 8.09
N THR A 15 10.75 1.47 8.67
CA THR A 15 10.17 0.24 8.13
C THR A 15 8.83 0.56 7.46
N LEU A 16 8.65 0.10 6.22
CA LEU A 16 7.42 0.28 5.45
C LEU A 16 6.30 -0.64 5.99
N VAL A 17 5.65 -0.26 7.09
CA VAL A 17 4.50 -0.94 7.70
C VAL A 17 3.35 0.05 7.91
N PRO A 18 2.11 -0.42 8.17
CA PRO A 18 1.03 0.46 8.60
C PRO A 18 1.46 1.41 9.72
N HIS A 19 0.88 2.61 9.75
CA HIS A 19 1.25 3.66 10.69
C HIS A 19 2.70 4.16 10.58
N ILE A 20 3.31 4.03 9.39
CA ILE A 20 4.69 4.48 9.08
C ILE A 20 5.00 5.90 9.55
N TYR A 21 4.00 6.80 9.55
CA TYR A 21 4.22 8.19 9.93
C TYR A 21 4.75 8.31 11.36
N PHE A 22 4.39 7.46 12.32
CA PHE A 22 4.93 7.55 13.69
C PHE A 22 6.43 7.24 13.79
N GLN A 23 7.01 6.55 12.82
CA GLN A 23 8.42 6.16 12.83
C GLN A 23 9.36 7.30 12.42
N TRP A 24 8.82 8.39 11.86
CA TRP A 24 9.64 9.50 11.37
C TRP A 24 9.31 10.82 12.08
N GLU A 25 10.34 11.59 12.40
CA GLU A 25 10.18 12.86 13.12
C GLU A 25 9.44 13.89 12.26
N ASN A 26 9.89 14.05 11.01
CA ASN A 26 9.31 14.99 10.05
C ASN A 26 8.15 14.35 9.28
N ARG A 27 6.96 14.34 9.90
CA ARG A 27 5.77 13.68 9.36
C ARG A 27 4.59 14.63 9.19
N LEU A 28 3.73 14.28 8.24
CA LEU A 28 2.42 14.90 8.06
C LEU A 28 1.36 13.80 8.00
N HIS A 29 0.31 13.93 8.81
CA HIS A 29 -0.79 12.96 8.87
C HIS A 29 -2.12 13.68 8.60
N PHE A 30 -2.84 13.19 7.59
CA PHE A 30 -4.14 13.71 7.22
C PHE A 30 -5.23 12.75 7.64
N HIS A 31 -6.20 13.25 8.40
CA HIS A 31 -7.41 12.50 8.74
C HIS A 31 -8.47 12.82 7.67
N PHE A 32 -8.47 12.08 6.56
CA PHE A 32 -9.37 12.34 5.43
C PHE A 32 -10.83 11.98 5.69
N GLY A 33 -11.12 11.06 6.61
CA GLY A 33 -12.49 10.71 7.02
C GLY A 33 -13.13 11.66 8.05
N LYS A 34 -12.50 12.80 8.35
CA LYS A 34 -12.81 13.58 9.54
C LYS A 34 -14.27 14.06 9.50
N GLY A 35 -14.99 13.83 10.60
CA GLY A 35 -16.38 14.22 10.75
C GLY A 35 -17.39 13.29 10.08
N LYS A 36 -16.96 12.12 9.59
CA LYS A 36 -17.83 11.06 9.08
C LYS A 36 -17.42 9.72 9.68
N ASP A 37 -18.41 8.87 9.94
CA ASP A 37 -18.21 7.48 10.33
C ASP A 37 -18.25 6.59 9.08
N PRO A 38 -17.43 5.52 9.00
CA PRO A 38 -17.50 4.56 7.90
C PRO A 38 -18.84 3.81 7.81
N PHE A 39 -19.63 3.79 8.88
CA PHE A 39 -20.97 3.22 8.93
C PHE A 39 -22.04 4.31 9.08
N VAL A 40 -23.25 4.03 8.61
CA VAL A 40 -24.41 4.89 8.84
C VAL A 40 -24.89 4.72 10.28
N GLU A 41 -25.19 5.83 10.96
CA GLU A 41 -25.51 5.83 12.39
C GLU A 41 -26.63 4.82 12.72
N ARG A 42 -26.36 3.93 13.68
CA ARG A 42 -27.29 2.89 14.17
C ARG A 42 -27.67 1.83 13.12
N THR A 43 -26.84 1.62 12.11
CA THR A 43 -26.99 0.57 11.11
C THR A 43 -25.66 -0.11 10.84
N ASP A 44 -25.69 -1.28 10.21
CA ASP A 44 -24.49 -1.95 9.68
C ASP A 44 -24.20 -1.54 8.22
N ASP A 45 -24.93 -0.56 7.69
CA ASP A 45 -24.78 -0.08 6.32
C ASP A 45 -23.53 0.80 6.20
N VAL A 46 -22.80 0.60 5.11
CA VAL A 46 -21.62 1.39 4.77
C VAL A 46 -22.02 2.82 4.40
N ASN A 47 -21.33 3.79 4.99
CA ASN A 47 -21.49 5.20 4.65
C ASN A 47 -20.69 5.57 3.39
N MET A 48 -21.33 5.56 2.22
CA MET A 48 -20.65 5.91 0.96
C MET A 48 -20.17 7.38 0.90
N GLU A 49 -20.71 8.29 1.71
CA GLU A 49 -20.21 9.66 1.78
C GLU A 49 -18.83 9.74 2.43
N TYR A 50 -18.56 8.87 3.41
CA TYR A 50 -17.24 8.74 4.03
C TYR A 50 -16.20 8.32 2.99
N PHE A 51 -16.49 7.26 2.23
CA PHE A 51 -15.61 6.74 1.19
C PHE A 51 -15.43 7.72 0.02
N THR A 52 -16.49 8.39 -0.41
CA THR A 52 -16.41 9.43 -1.46
C THR A 52 -15.49 10.59 -1.03
N GLN A 53 -15.56 10.98 0.24
CA GLN A 53 -14.66 11.98 0.81
C GLN A 53 -13.21 11.48 0.82
N LEU A 54 -12.97 10.24 1.23
CA LEU A 54 -11.64 9.62 1.21
C LEU A 54 -11.04 9.61 -0.21
N TYR A 55 -11.80 9.22 -1.23
CA TYR A 55 -11.32 9.19 -2.62
C TYR A 55 -10.96 10.57 -3.12
N THR A 56 -11.81 11.54 -2.82
CA THR A 56 -11.62 12.92 -3.26
C THR A 56 -10.33 13.52 -2.67
N TYR A 57 -10.10 13.36 -1.37
CA TYR A 57 -8.92 13.93 -0.74
C TYR A 57 -7.63 13.16 -1.06
N ASN A 58 -7.67 11.82 -1.13
CA ASN A 58 -6.52 11.05 -1.59
C ASN A 58 -6.15 11.40 -3.04
N LYS A 59 -7.14 11.62 -3.91
CA LYS A 59 -6.91 12.08 -5.29
C LYS A 59 -6.16 13.40 -5.32
N TYR A 60 -6.67 14.41 -4.62
CA TYR A 60 -6.04 15.73 -4.60
C TYR A 60 -4.63 15.67 -4.02
N LEU A 61 -4.43 14.93 -2.92
CA LEU A 61 -3.10 14.77 -2.34
C LEU A 61 -2.12 14.11 -3.32
N PHE A 62 -2.56 13.06 -4.02
CA PHE A 62 -1.71 12.39 -5.01
C PHE A 62 -1.32 13.34 -6.16
N GLU A 63 -2.27 14.12 -6.67
CA GLU A 63 -2.06 15.07 -7.76
C GLU A 63 -1.23 16.30 -7.34
N ASP A 64 -1.27 16.70 -6.06
CA ASP A 64 -0.46 17.79 -5.52
C ASP A 64 0.99 17.35 -5.22
N ILE A 65 1.21 16.09 -4.80
CA ILE A 65 2.54 15.58 -4.45
C ILE A 65 3.31 15.14 -5.71
N PHE A 66 2.64 14.48 -6.66
CA PHE A 66 3.32 13.84 -7.79
C PHE A 66 2.97 14.49 -9.13
N SER A 67 4.01 14.92 -9.83
CA SER A 67 3.97 15.18 -11.27
C SER A 67 3.90 13.86 -12.04
N LYS A 68 3.37 13.90 -13.27
CA LYS A 68 3.20 12.70 -14.11
C LYS A 68 4.50 11.97 -14.41
N GLU A 69 5.59 12.71 -14.50
CA GLU A 69 6.94 12.26 -14.83
C GLU A 69 7.77 11.87 -13.60
N ASP A 70 7.22 12.03 -12.39
CA ASP A 70 7.94 11.66 -11.17
C ASP A 70 8.13 10.15 -11.11
N GLY A 71 9.38 9.75 -10.87
CA GLY A 71 9.73 8.36 -10.59
C GLY A 71 9.31 7.99 -9.17
N VAL A 72 8.46 6.98 -9.03
CA VAL A 72 7.91 6.53 -7.76
C VAL A 72 8.22 5.07 -7.49
N PHE A 73 8.43 4.76 -6.20
CA PHE A 73 8.40 3.39 -5.70
C PHE A 73 6.97 3.05 -5.27
N LEU A 74 6.32 2.14 -5.97
CA LEU A 74 5.08 1.52 -5.51
C LEU A 74 5.42 0.24 -4.73
N VAL A 75 5.04 0.22 -3.45
CA VAL A 75 5.38 -0.87 -2.52
C VAL A 75 4.12 -1.46 -1.89
N THR A 76 4.07 -2.80 -1.81
CA THR A 76 2.97 -3.54 -1.19
C THR A 76 3.55 -4.70 -0.41
N ASN A 77 3.15 -4.79 0.85
CA ASN A 77 3.46 -5.93 1.69
C ASN A 77 2.29 -6.90 1.67
N VAL A 78 2.59 -8.18 1.53
CA VAL A 78 1.61 -9.25 1.71
C VAL A 78 2.08 -10.16 2.82
N TYR A 79 1.30 -10.21 3.89
CA TYR A 79 1.58 -11.03 5.07
C TYR A 79 1.05 -12.45 4.86
N ARG A 80 1.89 -13.46 5.04
CA ARG A 80 1.53 -14.87 4.80
C ARG A 80 2.16 -15.80 5.81
N PHE A 81 1.44 -16.87 6.13
CA PHE A 81 1.98 -17.99 6.89
C PHE A 81 3.17 -18.62 6.15
N LYS A 82 4.26 -18.92 6.88
CA LYS A 82 5.43 -19.67 6.42
C LYS A 82 5.03 -21.12 6.19
N LYS A 83 4.31 -21.44 5.11
CA LYS A 83 4.06 -22.83 4.73
C LYS A 83 5.39 -23.44 4.28
N GLU A 84 5.87 -24.47 4.98
CA GLU A 84 7.14 -25.17 4.71
C GLU A 84 7.29 -25.71 3.27
N ASN A 85 6.23 -25.76 2.46
CA ASN A 85 6.26 -26.43 1.15
C ASN A 85 5.31 -25.83 0.09
N VAL A 86 5.32 -24.51 -0.12
CA VAL A 86 4.62 -23.95 -1.29
C VAL A 86 5.51 -24.10 -2.52
N LYS A 87 5.40 -25.25 -3.20
CA LYS A 87 6.15 -25.59 -4.43
C LYS A 87 6.01 -24.57 -5.56
N ASN A 88 5.02 -23.68 -5.49
CA ASN A 88 4.83 -22.55 -6.38
C ASN A 88 4.28 -21.38 -5.54
N PRO A 89 5.09 -20.40 -5.09
CA PRO A 89 4.51 -19.18 -4.54
C PRO A 89 3.55 -18.66 -5.61
N GLN A 90 2.23 -18.75 -5.34
CA GLN A 90 1.22 -18.25 -6.26
C GLN A 90 1.67 -16.85 -6.68
N LYS A 91 1.81 -16.59 -7.99
CA LYS A 91 2.15 -15.27 -8.49
C LYS A 91 1.07 -14.31 -7.98
N ILE A 92 1.37 -13.60 -6.90
CA ILE A 92 0.45 -12.64 -6.32
C ILE A 92 0.48 -11.46 -7.25
N ASN A 93 -0.62 -11.28 -7.97
CA ASN A 93 -0.69 -10.25 -8.97
C ASN A 93 -1.10 -8.91 -8.37
N VAL A 94 -0.25 -8.38 -7.48
CA VAL A 94 -0.56 -7.20 -6.65
C VAL A 94 -0.85 -5.94 -7.46
N TYR A 95 -0.32 -5.81 -8.68
CA TYR A 95 -0.33 -4.53 -9.43
C TYR A 95 -0.97 -4.56 -10.81
N ASN A 96 -1.29 -5.72 -11.38
CA ASN A 96 -1.72 -5.79 -12.80
C ASN A 96 -3.04 -5.07 -13.10
N SER A 97 -3.92 -4.93 -12.10
CA SER A 97 -5.14 -4.12 -12.25
C SER A 97 -4.84 -2.61 -12.20
N PHE A 98 -3.77 -2.22 -11.51
CA PHE A 98 -3.45 -0.83 -11.14
C PHE A 98 -2.33 -0.20 -11.98
N ILE A 99 -1.58 -0.99 -12.75
CA ILE A 99 -0.52 -0.46 -13.63
C ILE A 99 -0.99 -0.46 -15.08
N LYS A 100 -0.79 0.66 -15.78
CA LYS A 100 -1.25 0.86 -17.17
C LYS A 100 -0.43 0.05 -18.17
N LYS A 101 0.89 -0.02 -17.98
CA LYS A 101 1.84 -0.68 -18.89
C LYS A 101 2.18 -2.08 -18.40
N ARG A 102 1.77 -3.11 -19.15
CA ARG A 102 2.03 -4.52 -18.79
C ARG A 102 3.51 -4.85 -18.70
N ASP A 103 4.36 -4.21 -19.49
CA ASP A 103 5.80 -4.47 -19.51
C ASP A 103 6.49 -4.05 -18.20
N LEU A 104 5.86 -3.19 -17.39
CA LEU A 104 6.38 -2.86 -16.06
C LEU A 104 6.31 -4.05 -15.10
N ASN A 105 5.48 -5.07 -15.36
CA ASN A 105 5.45 -6.28 -14.57
C ASN A 105 6.79 -7.03 -14.58
N PHE A 106 7.61 -6.87 -15.63
CA PHE A 106 8.97 -7.45 -15.67
C PHE A 106 9.97 -6.73 -14.76
N LYS A 107 9.64 -5.52 -14.29
CA LYS A 107 10.43 -4.74 -13.33
C LYS A 107 9.99 -4.96 -11.89
N LEU A 108 8.90 -5.71 -11.67
CA LEU A 108 8.41 -6.03 -10.34
C LEU A 108 9.43 -6.88 -9.59
N ARG A 109 9.81 -6.42 -8.41
CA ARG A 109 10.69 -7.15 -7.50
C ARG A 109 9.87 -7.68 -6.34
N GLN A 110 10.27 -8.85 -5.85
CA GLN A 110 9.72 -9.45 -4.63
C GLN A 110 10.88 -9.79 -3.70
N GLU A 111 10.78 -9.36 -2.45
CA GLU A 111 11.67 -9.75 -1.36
C GLU A 111 10.84 -10.47 -0.28
N THR A 112 11.43 -11.47 0.36
CA THR A 112 10.85 -12.14 1.52
C THR A 112 11.53 -11.60 2.77
N LEU A 113 10.77 -10.93 3.62
CA LEU A 113 11.20 -10.39 4.90
C LEU A 113 10.60 -11.22 6.04
N PRO A 114 11.19 -11.17 7.26
CA PRO A 114 10.51 -11.61 8.46
C PRO A 114 9.13 -10.94 8.61
N PHE A 115 8.28 -11.50 9.47
CA PHE A 115 7.08 -10.78 9.87
C PHE A 115 7.49 -9.46 10.54
N LEU A 116 6.88 -8.36 10.12
CA LEU A 116 7.32 -7.01 10.49
C LEU A 116 6.60 -6.47 11.73
N PHE A 117 5.74 -7.26 12.35
CA PHE A 117 5.01 -6.90 13.56
C PHE A 117 5.52 -7.71 14.75
N GLU A 118 5.51 -7.09 15.91
CA GLU A 118 5.77 -7.76 17.18
C GLU A 118 4.52 -8.56 17.56
N ASP A 119 4.58 -9.87 17.37
CA ASP A 119 3.48 -10.81 17.61
C ASP A 119 4.05 -12.14 18.14
N GLU A 120 3.33 -12.81 19.05
CA GLU A 120 3.74 -14.09 19.63
C GLU A 120 3.88 -15.19 18.55
N GLU A 121 3.11 -15.07 17.46
CA GLU A 121 3.14 -15.97 16.31
C GLU A 121 4.00 -15.43 15.16
N ALA A 122 4.79 -14.37 15.34
CA ALA A 122 5.58 -13.75 14.25
C ALA A 122 6.45 -14.75 13.48
N ASP A 123 6.97 -15.77 14.16
CA ASP A 123 7.77 -16.83 13.56
C ASP A 123 6.98 -17.74 12.60
N LEU A 124 5.66 -17.73 12.68
CA LEU A 124 4.78 -18.44 11.77
C LEU A 124 4.49 -17.65 10.49
N TYR A 125 4.83 -16.37 10.42
CA TYR A 125 4.52 -15.49 9.29
C TYR A 125 5.75 -14.90 8.60
N CYS A 126 5.59 -14.54 7.34
CA CYS A 126 6.58 -13.79 6.57
C CYS A 126 5.89 -12.67 5.79
N THR A 127 6.68 -11.69 5.38
CA THR A 127 6.23 -10.58 4.55
C THR A 127 6.80 -10.73 3.16
N TYR A 128 5.94 -10.88 2.15
CA TYR A 128 6.35 -10.69 0.76
C TYR A 128 6.21 -9.22 0.40
N GLN A 129 7.34 -8.53 0.30
CA GLN A 129 7.39 -7.13 -0.09
C GLN A 129 7.59 -7.04 -1.60
N PHE A 130 6.60 -6.49 -2.28
CA PHE A 130 6.63 -6.22 -3.71
C PHE A 130 7.00 -4.76 -3.94
N SER A 131 7.99 -4.50 -4.79
CA SER A 131 8.38 -3.14 -5.16
C SER A 131 8.47 -2.97 -6.66
N LEU A 132 7.97 -1.84 -7.14
CA LEU A 132 8.00 -1.44 -8.54
C LEU A 132 8.44 0.01 -8.66
N ILE A 133 9.47 0.27 -9.46
CA ILE A 133 9.82 1.62 -9.90
C ILE A 133 9.06 1.91 -11.20
N CYS A 134 8.25 2.95 -11.20
CA CYS A 134 7.48 3.40 -12.36
C CYS A 134 7.28 4.92 -12.32
N PHE A 135 6.69 5.51 -13.36
CA PHE A 135 6.25 6.90 -13.28
C PHE A 135 4.89 6.99 -12.60
N ALA A 136 4.60 8.10 -11.92
CA ALA A 136 3.26 8.33 -11.35
C ALA A 136 2.16 8.21 -12.42
N SER A 137 2.44 8.65 -13.65
CA SER A 137 1.53 8.51 -14.79
C SER A 137 1.26 7.05 -15.22
N ASP A 138 2.11 6.09 -14.85
CA ASP A 138 1.89 4.67 -15.13
C ASP A 138 0.87 4.01 -14.18
N ILE A 139 0.56 4.68 -13.06
CA ILE A 139 -0.36 4.17 -12.03
C ILE A 139 -1.79 4.60 -12.36
N LYS A 140 -2.73 3.66 -12.26
CA LYS A 140 -4.17 3.94 -12.17
C LYS A 140 -4.48 4.22 -10.69
N TYR A 141 -4.06 5.39 -10.23
CA TYR A 141 -4.08 5.74 -8.81
C TYR A 141 -5.51 5.77 -8.25
N MET A 142 -6.53 6.18 -9.02
CA MET A 142 -7.92 6.17 -8.55
C MET A 142 -8.40 4.76 -8.15
N PRO A 143 -8.35 3.74 -9.03
CA PRO A 143 -8.65 2.36 -8.63
C PRO A 143 -7.77 1.84 -7.48
N LEU A 144 -6.50 2.23 -7.43
CA LEU A 144 -5.58 1.81 -6.36
C LEU A 144 -6.00 2.41 -5.01
N ILE A 145 -6.33 3.70 -4.97
CA ILE A 145 -6.84 4.40 -3.79
C ILE A 145 -8.11 3.71 -3.31
N GLN A 146 -9.06 3.43 -4.20
CA GLN A 146 -10.30 2.74 -3.82
C GLN A 146 -10.04 1.37 -3.21
N ALA A 147 -9.24 0.54 -3.90
CA ALA A 147 -8.89 -0.79 -3.40
C ALA A 147 -8.20 -0.75 -2.02
N ALA A 148 -7.28 0.19 -1.81
CA ALA A 148 -6.59 0.35 -0.52
C ALA A 148 -7.53 0.79 0.61
N ASN A 149 -8.52 1.65 0.33
CA ASN A 149 -9.48 2.09 1.35
C ASN A 149 -10.58 1.04 1.61
N HIS A 150 -10.76 0.06 0.72
CA HIS A 150 -11.73 -1.04 0.86
C HIS A 150 -11.12 -2.32 1.47
N GLU A 151 -9.84 -2.34 1.84
CA GLU A 151 -9.16 -3.56 2.30
C GLU A 151 -9.90 -4.24 3.48
N ASP A 152 -10.42 -3.44 4.41
CA ASP A 152 -11.21 -3.90 5.56
C ASP A 152 -12.73 -3.95 5.30
N PHE A 153 -13.18 -3.54 4.10
CA PHE A 153 -14.59 -3.46 3.71
C PHE A 153 -14.88 -4.31 2.46
N PRO A 154 -14.80 -5.65 2.56
CA PRO A 154 -14.96 -6.53 1.43
C PRO A 154 -16.38 -6.42 0.83
N GLY A 155 -16.45 -6.12 -0.47
CA GLY A 155 -17.72 -6.00 -1.21
C GLY A 155 -18.02 -4.60 -1.77
N LEU A 156 -17.20 -3.60 -1.42
CA LEU A 156 -17.20 -2.26 -2.01
C LEU A 156 -16.23 -2.12 -3.19
#